data_AF-A0A7K5IBR9-F1
#
_entry.id   AF-A0A7K5IBR9-F1
#
_cell.length_a   1.000
_cell.length_b   1.000
_cell.length_c   1.000
_cell.angle_alpha   90.00
_cell.angle_beta   90.00
_cell.angle_gamma   90.00
#
_symmetry.space_group_name_H-M   'P 1'
#
loop_
_entity.id
_entity.type
_entity.pdbx_description
1 polymer ?
#
loop_
_entity_poly.entity_id
_entity_poly.type
_entity_poly.pdbx_seq_one_letter_code
_entity_poly.pdbx_strand_id
1 'polypeptide(L)'
;QSHIRERPFTCSDCSKSFSRKEHLISHQRIHTGERPFACTDCGKSFNWKQHLISHQRIHTGERPFACTECGKRFNWKQHLISHRRIHTGERPFACTECGKSFSWRQHLISHRRIHTGEHPFACTDCGKSFSRKQHLIIHQRIHT
;
A
#
# COMPACT_ATOMS: atom_id res chain seq x y z
N GLN A 1 -17.21 -30.97 -8.81
CA GLN A 1 -18.36 -30.10 -8.49
C GLN A 1 -17.83 -28.70 -8.18
N SER A 2 -17.97 -27.77 -9.13
CA SER A 2 -17.53 -26.38 -8.98
C SER A 2 -18.53 -25.61 -8.13
N HIS A 3 -18.17 -25.25 -6.91
CA HIS A 3 -18.95 -24.30 -6.12
C HIS A 3 -18.90 -22.94 -6.82
N ILE A 4 -19.95 -22.60 -7.57
CA ILE A 4 -20.20 -21.22 -7.99
C ILE A 4 -20.34 -20.41 -6.70
N ARG A 5 -19.37 -19.52 -6.43
CA ARG A 5 -19.48 -18.57 -5.32
C ARG A 5 -20.54 -17.55 -5.71
N GLU A 6 -21.80 -17.83 -5.38
CA GLU A 6 -22.87 -16.86 -5.51
C GLU A 6 -22.54 -15.59 -4.72
N ARG A 7 -22.72 -14.43 -5.37
CA ARG A 7 -22.51 -13.11 -4.78
C ARG A 7 -23.79 -12.28 -4.96
N PRO A 8 -24.88 -12.63 -4.27
CA PRO A 8 -26.19 -12.03 -4.53
C PRO A 8 -26.30 -10.58 -4.04
N PHE A 9 -25.39 -10.13 -3.17
CA PHE A 9 -25.48 -8.80 -2.55
C PHE A 9 -24.63 -7.78 -3.32
N THR A 10 -25.26 -6.93 -4.13
CA THR A 10 -24.54 -5.93 -4.95
C THR A 10 -24.63 -4.54 -4.35
N CYS A 11 -23.50 -3.83 -4.35
CA CYS A 11 -23.43 -2.42 -3.96
C CYS A 11 -23.95 -1.53 -5.08
N SER A 12 -24.91 -0.65 -4.77
CA SER A 12 -25.46 0.34 -5.71
C SER A 12 -24.43 1.35 -6.21
N ASP A 13 -23.48 1.73 -5.36
CA ASP A 13 -22.58 2.87 -5.63
C ASP A 13 -21.37 2.49 -6.49
N CYS A 14 -21.03 1.19 -6.58
CA CYS A 14 -19.86 0.73 -7.36
C CYS A 14 -20.02 -0.66 -7.99
N SER A 15 -21.23 -1.21 -8.01
CA SER A 15 -21.59 -2.51 -8.60
C SER A 15 -20.78 -3.71 -8.09
N LYS A 16 -20.07 -3.58 -6.97
CA LYS A 16 -19.34 -4.69 -6.35
C LYS A 16 -20.32 -5.64 -5.67
N SER A 17 -20.23 -6.92 -6.02
CA SER A 17 -21.07 -7.97 -5.42
C SER A 17 -20.37 -8.66 -4.25
N PHE A 18 -21.12 -9.17 -3.28
CA PHE A 18 -20.63 -9.84 -2.08
C PHE A 18 -21.42 -11.12 -1.85
N SER A 19 -20.76 -12.14 -1.31
CA SER A 19 -21.39 -13.42 -0.97
C SER A 19 -22.24 -13.35 0.30
N ARG A 20 -22.06 -12.31 1.11
CA ARG A 20 -22.78 -12.13 2.37
C ARG A 20 -23.21 -10.69 2.57
N LYS A 21 -24.39 -10.48 3.17
CA LYS A 21 -25.00 -9.16 3.35
C LYS A 21 -24.17 -8.28 4.28
N GLU A 22 -23.60 -8.84 5.34
CA GLU A 22 -22.75 -8.10 6.29
C GLU A 22 -21.49 -7.53 5.63
N HIS A 23 -20.94 -8.20 4.62
CA HIS A 23 -19.81 -7.68 3.87
C HIS A 23 -20.22 -6.51 2.97
N LEU A 24 -21.43 -6.56 2.38
CA LEU A 24 -21.98 -5.42 1.64
C LEU A 24 -22.20 -4.21 2.56
N ILE A 25 -22.81 -4.42 3.74
CA ILE A 25 -23.03 -3.33 4.72
C ILE A 25 -21.69 -2.73 5.17
N SER A 26 -20.72 -3.57 5.53
CA SER A 26 -19.38 -3.09 5.92
C SER A 26 -18.63 -2.43 4.75
N HIS A 27 -18.95 -2.78 3.51
CA HIS A 27 -18.39 -2.15 2.32
C HIS A 27 -18.98 -0.77 2.07
N GLN A 28 -20.29 -0.58 2.29
CA GLN A 28 -20.96 0.72 2.12
C GLN A 28 -20.33 1.83 2.97
N ARG A 29 -19.72 1.48 4.11
CA ARG A 29 -18.92 2.41 4.93
C ARG A 29 -17.79 3.11 4.19
N ILE A 30 -17.30 2.53 3.09
CA ILE A 30 -16.28 3.16 2.24
C ILE A 30 -16.88 4.37 1.49
N HIS A 31 -18.15 4.30 1.10
CA HIS A 31 -18.85 5.38 0.38
C HIS A 31 -19.36 6.45 1.34
N THR A 32 -19.85 6.06 2.51
CA THR A 32 -20.34 7.02 3.52
C THR A 32 -19.20 7.66 4.33
N GLY A 33 -18.01 7.08 4.32
CA GLY A 33 -16.88 7.51 5.15
C GLY A 33 -17.02 7.12 6.63
N GLU A 34 -18.02 6.31 6.99
CA GLU A 34 -18.23 5.85 8.37
C GLU A 34 -17.04 5.02 8.86
N ARG A 35 -16.48 5.39 10.03
CA ARG A 35 -15.33 4.71 10.64
C ARG A 35 -15.60 4.43 12.12
N PRO A 36 -16.40 3.40 12.45
CA PRO A 36 -16.86 3.17 13.82
C PRO A 36 -15.77 2.72 14.79
N PHE A 37 -14.64 2.23 14.27
CA PHE A 37 -13.61 1.59 15.08
C PHE A 37 -12.45 2.56 15.30
N ALA A 38 -12.48 3.31 16.40
CA ALA A 38 -11.42 4.26 16.77
C ALA A 38 -10.29 3.60 17.57
N CYS A 39 -9.06 4.01 17.27
CA CYS A 39 -7.89 3.70 18.08
C CYS A 39 -7.82 4.66 19.27
N THR A 40 -7.79 4.12 20.48
CA THR A 40 -7.69 4.92 21.71
C THR A 40 -6.35 5.62 21.87
N ASP A 41 -5.27 5.05 21.30
CA ASP A 41 -3.91 5.56 21.48
C ASP A 41 -3.60 6.76 20.57
N CYS A 42 -4.27 6.90 19.43
CA CYS A 42 -3.99 7.98 18.46
C CYS A 42 -5.21 8.58 17.77
N GLY A 43 -6.42 8.20 18.16
CA GLY A 43 -7.68 8.71 17.60
C GLY A 43 -7.96 8.28 16.16
N LYS A 44 -7.09 7.50 15.51
CA LYS A 44 -7.31 7.03 14.13
C LYS A 44 -8.47 6.04 14.08
N SER A 45 -9.44 6.31 13.22
CA SER A 45 -10.61 5.44 13.04
C SER A 45 -10.54 4.55 11.80
N PHE A 46 -11.23 3.42 11.84
CA PHE A 46 -11.27 2.42 10.78
C PHE A 46 -12.72 2.01 10.49
N ASN A 47 -12.99 1.64 9.25
CA ASN A 47 -14.30 1.14 8.82
C ASN A 47 -14.55 -0.33 9.26
N TRP A 48 -13.48 -1.09 9.53
CA TRP A 48 -13.49 -2.52 9.84
C TRP A 48 -12.70 -2.79 11.13
N LYS A 49 -13.26 -3.58 12.06
CA LYS A 49 -12.63 -3.92 13.35
C LYS A 49 -11.26 -4.57 13.20
N GLN A 50 -11.10 -5.45 12.21
CA GLN A 50 -9.84 -6.14 11.95
C GLN A 50 -8.70 -5.18 11.58
N HIS A 51 -9.02 -4.06 10.91
CA HIS A 51 -8.03 -3.03 10.59
C HIS A 51 -7.58 -2.27 11.84
N LEU A 52 -8.49 -2.00 12.79
CA LEU A 52 -8.13 -1.42 14.09
C LEU A 52 -7.19 -2.35 14.87
N ILE A 53 -7.54 -3.63 15.00
CA ILE A 53 -6.70 -4.63 15.71
C ILE A 53 -5.30 -4.71 15.07
N SER A 54 -5.27 -4.79 13.74
CA SER A 54 -4.02 -4.82 12.98
C SER A 54 -3.19 -3.54 13.12
N HIS A 55 -3.86 -2.39 13.26
CA HIS A 55 -3.24 -1.09 13.48
C HIS A 55 -2.64 -0.95 14.89
N GLN A 56 -3.31 -1.49 15.92
CA GLN A 56 -2.83 -1.44 17.31
C GLN A 56 -1.44 -2.08 17.48
N ARG A 57 -1.05 -3.01 16.60
CA ARG A 57 0.31 -3.57 16.55
C ARG A 57 1.41 -2.53 16.37
N ILE A 58 1.09 -1.35 15.81
CA ILE A 58 2.04 -0.25 15.68
C ILE A 58 2.34 0.37 17.05
N HIS A 59 1.34 0.43 17.94
CA HIS A 59 1.49 0.97 19.29
C HIS A 59 2.15 -0.04 20.23
N THR A 60 1.75 -1.31 20.16
CA THR A 60 2.31 -2.37 21.02
C THR A 60 3.69 -2.86 20.56
N GLY A 61 4.08 -2.56 19.31
CA GLY A 61 5.29 -3.11 18.70
C GLY A 61 5.20 -4.59 18.33
N GLU A 62 4.02 -5.21 18.42
CA GLU A 62 3.82 -6.63 18.11
C GLU A 62 4.19 -6.94 16.65
N ARG A 63 5.08 -7.92 16.46
CA ARG A 63 5.53 -8.39 15.15
C ARG A 63 5.37 -9.90 15.03
N PRO A 64 4.14 -10.39 14.79
CA PRO A 64 3.85 -11.82 14.83
C PRO A 64 4.46 -12.59 13.63
N PHE A 65 4.81 -11.91 12.54
CA PHE A 65 5.27 -12.56 11.32
C PHE A 65 6.80 -12.54 11.24
N ALA A 66 7.46 -13.69 11.37
CA ALA A 66 8.91 -13.82 11.26
C ALA A 66 9.34 -14.34 9.88
N CYS A 67 10.43 -13.80 9.35
CA CYS A 67 11.14 -14.37 8.21
C CYS A 67 11.99 -15.55 8.70
N THR A 68 11.76 -16.72 8.12
CA THR A 68 12.52 -17.94 8.45
C THR A 68 13.96 -17.90 7.95
N GLU A 69 14.25 -17.08 6.94
CA GLU A 69 15.56 -17.01 6.29
C GLU A 69 16.52 -16.05 7.02
N CYS A 70 16.02 -14.99 7.68
CA CYS A 70 16.86 -14.00 8.38
C CYS A 70 16.38 -13.61 9.79
N GLY A 71 15.32 -14.23 10.31
CA GLY A 71 14.75 -13.93 11.64
C GLY A 71 14.00 -12.60 11.74
N LYS A 72 14.05 -11.73 10.73
CA LYS A 72 13.41 -10.40 10.75
C LYS A 72 11.90 -10.50 10.93
N ARG A 73 11.34 -9.71 11.85
CA ARG A 73 9.91 -9.74 12.20
C ARG A 73 9.13 -8.54 11.64
N PHE A 74 7.87 -8.78 11.29
CA PHE A 74 6.93 -7.84 10.68
C PHE A 74 5.59 -7.83 11.40
N ASN A 75 4.93 -6.67 11.42
CA ASN A 75 3.58 -6.46 11.98
C ASN A 75 2.45 -6.96 11.07
N TRP A 76 2.72 -7.05 9.75
CA TRP A 76 1.78 -7.53 8.73
C TRP A 76 2.37 -8.62 7.84
N LYS A 77 1.56 -9.65 7.54
CA LYS A 77 1.94 -10.78 6.68
C LYS A 77 2.40 -10.33 5.29
N GLN A 78 1.73 -9.31 4.73
CA GLN A 78 2.03 -8.80 3.38
C GLN A 78 3.44 -8.19 3.32
N HIS A 79 3.91 -7.59 4.42
CA HIS A 79 5.26 -7.05 4.53
C HIS A 79 6.30 -8.15 4.59
N LEU A 80 6.03 -9.25 5.32
CA LEU A 80 6.87 -10.44 5.30
C LEU A 80 6.96 -11.03 3.88
N ILE A 81 5.83 -11.22 3.19
CA ILE A 81 5.80 -11.75 1.82
C ILE A 81 6.63 -10.86 0.88
N SER A 82 6.42 -9.54 0.95
CA SER A 82 7.18 -8.58 0.13
C SER A 82 8.66 -8.57 0.49
N HIS A 83 9.00 -8.75 1.76
CA HIS A 83 10.39 -8.81 2.22
C HIS A 83 11.12 -10.05 1.69
N ARG A 84 10.45 -11.20 1.61
CA ARG A 84 11.06 -12.44 1.07
C ARG A 84 11.59 -12.29 -0.36
N ARG A 85 11.08 -11.32 -1.13
CA ARG A 85 11.63 -10.99 -2.46
C ARG A 85 13.09 -10.60 -2.45
N ILE A 86 13.60 -10.08 -1.32
CA ILE A 86 15.01 -9.74 -1.16
C ILE A 86 15.88 -10.99 -1.15
N HIS A 87 15.36 -12.10 -0.62
CA HIS A 87 16.08 -13.37 -0.58
C HIS A 87 15.91 -14.18 -1.86
N THR A 88 14.70 -14.20 -2.42
CA THR A 88 14.43 -14.95 -3.66
C THR A 88 14.89 -14.25 -4.93
N GLY A 89 15.18 -12.95 -4.87
CA GLY A 89 15.49 -12.14 -6.05
C GLY A 89 14.28 -11.89 -6.95
N GLU A 90 13.06 -12.19 -6.52
CA GLU A 90 11.84 -12.03 -7.32
C GLU A 90 11.62 -10.55 -7.71
N ARG A 91 11.41 -10.31 -9.00
CA ARG A 91 11.18 -8.98 -9.59
C ARG A 91 9.91 -9.00 -10.46
N PRO A 92 8.72 -9.04 -9.86
CA PRO A 92 7.47 -9.27 -10.60
C PRO A 92 7.02 -8.07 -11.44
N PHE A 93 7.66 -6.91 -11.30
CA PHE A 93 7.25 -5.68 -11.99
C PHE A 93 8.22 -5.34 -13.12
N ALA A 94 7.90 -5.74 -14.35
CA ALA A 94 8.71 -5.45 -15.54
C ALA A 94 8.31 -4.12 -16.20
N CYS A 95 9.32 -3.38 -16.67
CA CYS A 95 9.13 -2.25 -17.56
C CYS A 95 8.91 -2.74 -18.99
N THR A 96 7.76 -2.43 -19.58
CA THR A 96 7.42 -2.82 -20.95
C THR A 96 8.28 -2.12 -22.00
N GLU A 97 8.82 -0.94 -21.69
CA GLU A 97 9.60 -0.12 -22.62
C GLU A 97 11.07 -0.59 -22.73
N CYS A 98 11.64 -1.21 -21.69
CA CYS A 98 13.07 -1.61 -21.70
C CYS A 98 13.37 -2.98 -21.07
N GLY A 99 12.36 -3.75 -20.67
CA GLY A 99 12.50 -5.08 -20.06
C GLY A 99 13.05 -5.10 -18.63
N LYS A 100 13.50 -3.96 -18.06
CA LYS A 100 14.03 -3.92 -16.68
C LYS A 100 12.93 -4.25 -15.67
N SER A 101 13.20 -5.23 -14.81
CA SER A 101 12.27 -5.67 -13.76
C SER A 101 12.58 -5.09 -12.39
N PHE A 102 11.61 -5.03 -11.48
CA PHE A 102 11.75 -4.47 -10.13
C PHE A 102 11.01 -5.33 -9.09
N SER A 103 11.55 -5.41 -7.87
CA SER A 103 10.90 -6.13 -6.75
C SER A 103 9.68 -5.39 -6.18
N TRP A 104 9.58 -4.08 -6.44
CA TRP A 104 8.48 -3.25 -5.96
C TRP A 104 7.91 -2.33 -7.06
N ARG A 105 6.58 -2.18 -7.06
CA ARG A 105 5.84 -1.41 -8.07
C ARG A 105 6.22 0.06 -8.10
N GLN A 106 6.45 0.69 -6.95
CA GLN A 106 6.84 2.10 -6.89
C GLN A 106 8.20 2.37 -7.56
N HIS A 107 9.11 1.38 -7.58
CA HIS A 107 10.38 1.50 -8.28
C HIS A 107 10.19 1.44 -9.79
N LEU A 108 9.30 0.57 -10.28
CA LEU A 108 8.90 0.56 -11.68
C LEU A 108 8.28 1.91 -12.09
N ILE A 109 7.33 2.43 -11.29
CA ILE A 109 6.70 3.73 -11.58
C ILE A 109 7.74 4.85 -11.64
N SER A 110 8.64 4.93 -10.64
CA SER A 110 9.71 5.93 -10.67
C SER A 110 10.67 5.72 -11.83
N HIS A 111 10.94 4.48 -12.23
CA HIS A 111 11.82 4.18 -13.35
C HIS A 111 11.22 4.62 -14.68
N ARG A 112 9.91 4.44 -14.89
CA ARG A 112 9.23 4.87 -16.13
C ARG A 112 9.37 6.37 -16.41
N ARG A 113 9.58 7.19 -15.37
CA ARG A 113 9.84 8.63 -15.53
C ARG A 113 11.11 8.95 -16.33
N ILE A 114 12.05 8.01 -16.41
CA ILE A 114 13.26 8.16 -17.23
C ILE A 114 12.90 8.14 -18.71
N HIS A 115 11.91 7.34 -19.09
CA HIS A 115 11.46 7.24 -20.49
C HIS A 115 10.54 8.39 -20.87
N THR A 116 9.71 8.87 -19.94
CA THR A 116 8.80 9.99 -20.20
C THR A 116 9.44 11.36 -19.98
N GLY A 117 10.60 11.44 -19.32
CA GLY A 117 11.20 12.71 -18.89
C GLY A 117 10.35 13.47 -17.87
N GLU A 118 9.56 12.79 -17.03
CA GLU A 118 8.65 13.45 -16.08
C GLU A 118 9.39 13.87 -14.80
N HIS A 119 9.30 15.15 -14.43
CA HIS A 119 9.87 15.72 -13.20
C HIS A 119 8.79 16.37 -12.33
N PRO A 120 7.94 15.58 -11.65
CA PRO A 120 6.76 16.10 -10.96
C PRO A 120 7.08 16.84 -9.65
N PHE A 121 8.34 16.89 -9.22
CA PHE A 121 8.74 17.49 -7.95
C PHE A 121 9.58 18.74 -8.20
N ALA A 122 8.94 19.90 -8.21
CA ALA A 122 9.60 21.19 -8.36
C ALA A 122 10.04 21.76 -7.00
N CYS A 123 11.22 22.38 -6.97
CA CYS A 123 11.68 23.21 -5.87
C CYS A 123 10.99 24.57 -5.94
N THR A 124 10.37 24.98 -4.83
CA THR A 124 9.68 26.27 -4.73
C THR A 124 10.64 27.46 -4.74
N ASP A 125 11.87 27.26 -4.26
CA ASP A 125 12.85 28.34 -4.08
C ASP A 125 13.58 28.69 -5.37
N CYS A 126 13.79 27.72 -6.27
CA CYS A 126 14.58 27.92 -7.50
C CYS A 126 13.96 27.33 -8.78
N GLY A 127 12.78 26.72 -8.71
CA GLY A 127 12.08 26.15 -9.86
C GLY A 127 12.66 24.86 -10.44
N LYS A 128 13.80 24.35 -9.91
CA LYS A 128 14.40 23.09 -10.40
C LYS A 128 13.50 21.90 -10.11
N SER A 129 13.31 21.04 -11.12
CA SER A 129 12.40 19.90 -11.04
C SER A 129 13.11 18.54 -11.04
N PHE A 130 12.62 17.62 -10.23
CA PHE A 130 13.21 16.31 -9.98
C PHE A 130 12.22 15.19 -10.30
N SER A 131 12.74 14.06 -10.80
CA SER A 131 11.95 12.85 -11.08
C SER A 131 11.61 12.05 -9.81
N ARG A 132 12.32 12.31 -8.70
CA ARG A 132 12.14 11.67 -7.38
C ARG A 132 12.05 12.69 -6.26
N LYS A 133 11.08 12.51 -5.36
CA LYS A 133 10.87 13.39 -4.19
C LYS A 133 12.09 13.46 -3.27
N GLN A 134 12.81 12.35 -3.09
CA GLN A 134 14.01 12.32 -2.25
C GLN A 134 15.11 13.26 -2.78
N HIS A 135 15.26 13.37 -4.10
CA HIS A 135 16.25 14.27 -4.70
C HIS A 135 15.86 15.74 -4.46
N LEU A 136 14.55 16.06 -4.55
CA LEU A 136 14.06 17.38 -4.16
C LEU A 136 14.36 17.69 -2.68
N ILE A 137 14.07 16.76 -1.77
CA ILE A 137 14.32 16.97 -0.32
C ILE A 137 15.81 17.21 -0.04
N ILE A 138 16.70 16.46 -0.69
CA ILE A 138 18.15 16.66 -0.55
C ILE A 138 18.55 18.01 -1.14
N HIS A 139 18.02 18.36 -2.32
CA HIS A 139 18.27 19.64 -2.96
C HIS A 139 17.84 20.83 -2.10
N GLN A 140 16.68 20.76 -1.44
CA GLN A 140 16.19 21.86 -0.59
C GLN A 140 17.13 22.22 0.56
N ARG A 141 18.02 21.30 0.98
CA ARG A 141 19.04 21.58 2.00
C ARG A 141 20.12 22.56 1.56
N ILE A 142 20.18 22.91 0.28
CA ILE A 142 21.09 23.96 -0.19
C ILE A 142 20.50 25.37 -0.04
N HIS A 143 19.18 25.46 0.17
CA HIS A 143 18.46 26.73 0.34
C HIS A 143 18.17 27.05 1.80
N THR A 144 18.51 26.12 2.71
CA THR A 144 18.55 26.33 4.16
C THR A 144 19.91 26.88 4.55
#